data_AF-A0A917NYA3-F1
#
_entry.id   AF-A0A917NYA3-F1
#
_cell.length_a   1.000
_cell.length_b   1.000
_cell.length_c   1.000
_cell.angle_alpha   90.00
_cell.angle_beta   90.00
_cell.angle_gamma   90.00
#
_symmetry.space_group_name_H-M   'P 1'
#
loop_
_entity.id
_entity.type
_entity.pdbx_description
1 polymer ?
#
loop_
_entity_poly.entity_id
_entity_poly.type
_entity_poly.pdbx_seq_one_letter_code
_entity_poly.pdbx_strand_id
1 'polypeptide(L)'
;MIGGPGGGWYVLVERMSAGHSDSTWSLDEKLHVDGGREQALSRAEELSLSYADDQPGGGALYGYLSFRTSETSWLVELSREFWFEGRDEPRTATKHVRISVAQLVGSRETPPAEPPAGKKGILRRALGRD
;
A
#
# COMPACT_ATOMS: atom_id res chain seq x y z
N MET A 1 -5.27 23.68 26.99
CA MET A 1 -4.03 23.45 26.22
C MET A 1 -4.27 22.28 25.28
N ILE A 2 -4.48 22.53 23.99
CA ILE A 2 -4.64 21.47 22.98
C ILE A 2 -3.27 21.35 22.30
N GLY A 3 -2.51 20.31 22.66
CA GLY A 3 -1.25 19.99 22.00
C GLY A 3 -1.55 19.52 20.58
N GLY A 4 -1.24 20.34 19.58
CA GLY A 4 -1.24 19.89 18.18
C GLY A 4 -0.18 18.79 18.01
N PRO A 5 -0.47 17.68 17.33
CA PRO A 5 0.51 16.61 17.15
C PRO A 5 1.68 17.15 16.31
N GLY A 6 2.86 17.23 16.92
CA GLY A 6 4.11 17.44 16.18
C GLY A 6 4.25 16.35 15.11
N GLY A 7 4.51 16.75 13.88
CA GLY A 7 4.52 15.89 12.70
C GLY A 7 5.44 14.67 12.86
N GLY A 8 4.82 13.49 13.01
CA GLY A 8 5.52 12.21 13.16
C GLY A 8 6.17 11.73 11.86
N TRP A 9 7.14 10.83 11.99
CA TRP A 9 7.79 10.18 10.86
C TRP A 9 7.09 8.88 10.49
N TYR A 10 7.10 8.60 9.19
CA TYR A 10 6.47 7.43 8.61
C TYR A 10 7.39 6.78 7.58
N VAL A 11 7.27 5.46 7.49
CA VAL A 11 7.72 4.70 6.32
C VAL A 11 6.49 4.42 5.46
N LEU A 12 6.56 4.84 4.20
CA LEU A 12 5.52 4.63 3.21
C LEU A 12 5.95 3.49 2.29
N VAL A 13 5.06 2.52 2.11
CA VAL A 13 5.25 1.39 1.19
C VAL A 13 4.27 1.57 0.04
N GLU A 14 4.80 1.70 -1.16
CA GLU A 14 4.01 1.87 -2.37
C GLU A 14 4.26 0.71 -3.31
N ARG A 15 3.21 0.23 -3.96
CA ARG A 15 3.29 -0.83 -4.95
C ARG A 15 2.94 -0.30 -6.31
N MET A 16 3.66 -0.79 -7.32
CA MET A 16 3.30 -0.54 -8.69
C MET A 16 2.10 -1.41 -9.06
N SER A 17 0.98 -0.77 -9.41
CA SER A 17 -0.21 -1.48 -9.86
C SER A 17 0.00 -2.01 -11.29
N ALA A 18 -0.08 -3.33 -11.46
CA ALA A 18 -0.06 -3.96 -12.78
C ALA A 18 -1.48 -3.94 -13.36
N GLY A 19 -1.74 -3.16 -14.42
CA GLY A 19 -2.99 -3.32 -15.16
C GLY A 19 -3.46 -2.20 -16.07
N HIS A 20 -2.90 -0.99 -16.02
CA HIS A 20 -3.29 0.09 -16.93
C HIS A 20 -2.05 0.79 -17.46
N SER A 21 -2.15 1.37 -18.65
CA SER A 21 -1.08 1.95 -19.47
C SER A 21 -0.18 2.99 -18.77
N ASP A 22 -0.52 3.39 -17.55
CA ASP A 22 0.34 4.17 -16.67
C ASP A 22 0.65 3.35 -15.42
N SER A 23 1.92 2.94 -15.31
CA SER A 23 2.55 2.37 -14.12
C SER A 23 2.35 3.28 -12.91
N THR A 24 1.20 3.15 -12.24
CA THR A 24 0.81 4.03 -11.14
C THR A 24 1.22 3.40 -9.83
N TRP A 25 1.93 4.18 -9.01
CA TRP A 25 2.26 3.82 -7.63
C TRP A 25 1.04 4.08 -6.75
N SER A 26 0.63 3.06 -6.00
CA SER A 26 -0.41 3.17 -4.99
C SER A 26 0.21 2.95 -3.61
N LEU A 27 -0.14 3.81 -2.65
CA LEU A 27 0.23 3.62 -1.26
C LEU A 27 -0.48 2.38 -0.73
N ASP A 28 0.32 1.38 -0.35
CA ASP A 28 -0.13 0.09 0.17
C ASP A 28 -0.15 0.10 1.70
N GLU A 29 0.96 0.55 2.31
CA GLU A 29 1.10 0.62 3.76
C GLU A 29 1.72 1.95 4.21
N LYS A 30 1.34 2.36 5.42
CA LYS A 30 1.90 3.52 6.12
C LYS A 30 2.26 3.10 7.54
N LEU A 31 3.55 2.99 7.83
CA LEU A 31 4.06 2.58 9.13
C LEU A 31 4.49 3.81 9.92
N HIS A 32 3.88 4.03 11.09
CA HIS A 32 4.35 5.06 12.01
C HIS A 32 5.66 4.62 12.66
N VAL A 33 6.62 5.53 12.78
CA VAL A 33 7.87 5.28 13.50
C VAL A 33 7.94 6.18 14.72
N ASP A 34 8.00 5.54 15.88
CA ASP A 34 8.27 6.22 17.14
C ASP A 34 9.72 6.74 17.12
N GLY A 35 9.87 8.06 17.00
CA GLY A 35 11.18 8.70 16.95
C GLY A 35 11.30 9.76 15.85
N GLY A 36 12.54 10.08 15.51
CA GLY A 36 12.92 11.06 14.50
C GLY A 36 13.23 10.44 13.14
N ARG A 37 13.77 11.28 12.26
CA ARG A 37 14.16 10.92 10.88
C ARG A 37 15.10 9.71 10.83
N GLU A 38 16.06 9.63 11.74
CA GLU A 38 17.06 8.56 11.76
C GLU A 38 16.44 7.19 12.06
N GLN A 39 15.50 7.14 13.01
CA GLN A 39 14.77 5.92 13.31
C GLN A 39 13.92 5.49 12.11
N ALA A 40 13.29 6.45 11.43
CA ALA A 40 12.51 6.16 10.23
C ALA A 40 13.38 5.67 9.06
N LEU A 41 14.59 6.24 8.88
CA LEU A 41 15.56 5.77 7.91
C LEU A 41 16.04 4.35 8.20
N SER A 42 16.43 4.07 9.45
CA SER A 42 16.86 2.74 9.86
C SER A 42 15.73 1.72 9.67
N ARG A 43 14.48 2.09 9.99
CA ARG A 43 13.32 1.22 9.77
C ARG A 43 13.04 0.99 8.29
N ALA A 44 13.15 2.00 7.45
CA ALA A 44 12.97 1.87 6.01
C ALA A 44 14.06 0.99 5.38
N GLU A 45 15.31 1.14 5.82
CA GLU A 45 16.43 0.30 5.39
C GLU A 45 16.20 -1.16 5.78
N GLU A 46 15.88 -1.44 7.05
CA GLU A 46 15.53 -2.79 7.51
C GLU A 46 14.39 -3.40 6.69
N LEU A 47 13.32 -2.62 6.47
CA LEU A 47 12.17 -3.06 5.68
C LEU A 47 12.60 -3.35 4.23
N SER A 48 13.44 -2.51 3.64
CA SER A 48 13.97 -2.69 2.29
C SER A 48 14.96 -3.84 2.12
N LEU A 49 15.37 -4.50 3.20
CA LEU A 49 16.22 -5.70 3.15
C LEU A 49 15.44 -6.98 3.50
N SER A 50 14.33 -6.84 4.21
CA SER A 50 13.51 -7.94 4.72
C SER A 50 12.11 -8.00 4.13
N TYR A 51 11.84 -7.21 3.09
CA TYR A 51 10.49 -7.08 2.54
C TYR A 51 9.97 -8.41 2.02
N ALA A 52 8.83 -8.86 2.54
CA ALA A 52 8.14 -10.06 2.11
C ALA A 52 6.78 -9.69 1.49
N ASP A 53 6.49 -10.26 0.32
CA ASP A 53 5.18 -10.08 -0.31
C ASP A 53 4.19 -11.14 0.21
N ASP A 54 3.35 -10.74 1.16
CA ASP A 54 2.32 -11.59 1.78
C ASP A 54 1.08 -11.84 0.89
N GLN A 55 1.11 -11.46 -0.39
CA GLN A 55 -0.03 -11.68 -1.28
C GLN A 55 -0.36 -13.18 -1.49
N PRO A 56 -1.66 -13.55 -1.49
CA PRO A 56 -2.09 -14.92 -1.74
C PRO A 56 -1.56 -15.43 -3.10
N GLY A 57 -0.86 -16.56 -3.06
CA GLY A 57 -0.11 -17.09 -4.20
C GLY A 57 1.40 -16.79 -4.18
N GLY A 58 1.92 -16.17 -3.11
CA GLY A 58 3.34 -15.88 -2.86
C GLY A 58 4.15 -17.03 -2.27
N GLY A 59 3.77 -18.28 -2.53
CA GLY A 59 4.38 -19.48 -1.93
C GLY A 59 5.72 -19.92 -2.51
N ALA A 60 6.41 -19.12 -3.32
CA ALA A 60 7.70 -19.51 -3.89
C ALA A 60 8.69 -18.35 -3.84
N LEU A 61 9.88 -18.65 -3.31
CA LEU A 61 11.11 -17.87 -3.29
C LEU A 61 11.15 -16.81 -4.39
N TYR A 62 11.01 -15.54 -4.00
CA TYR A 62 11.22 -14.44 -4.91
C TYR A 62 12.73 -14.16 -5.00
N GLY A 63 13.24 -14.01 -6.23
CA GLY A 63 14.48 -13.27 -6.44
C GLY A 63 14.29 -11.85 -5.90
N TYR A 64 15.27 -11.39 -5.14
CA TYR A 64 15.17 -10.17 -4.35
C TYR A 64 16.30 -9.21 -4.69
N LEU A 65 15.97 -8.00 -5.11
CA LEU A 65 16.93 -6.92 -5.29
C LEU A 65 16.44 -5.69 -4.54
N SER A 66 17.35 -5.05 -3.80
CA SER A 66 17.07 -3.79 -3.11
C SER A 66 18.03 -2.72 -3.60
N PHE A 67 17.46 -1.62 -4.10
CA PHE A 67 18.19 -0.48 -4.62
C PHE A 67 17.90 0.73 -3.76
N ARG A 68 18.94 1.36 -3.22
CA ARG A 68 18.79 2.70 -2.65
C ARG A 68 18.70 3.71 -3.78
N THR A 69 17.55 4.35 -3.94
CA THR A 69 17.30 5.32 -5.03
C THR A 69 17.52 6.77 -4.59
N SER A 70 17.46 7.04 -3.29
CA SER A 70 17.86 8.30 -2.68
C SER A 70 18.25 8.11 -1.22
N GLU A 71 18.58 9.19 -0.51
CA GLU A 71 18.86 9.11 0.93
C GLU A 71 17.69 8.54 1.74
N THR A 72 16.46 8.77 1.29
CA THR A 72 15.21 8.47 2.00
C THR A 72 14.31 7.49 1.24
N SER A 73 14.77 6.88 0.16
CA SER A 73 13.95 5.99 -0.67
C SER A 73 14.72 4.80 -1.20
N TRP A 74 14.03 3.66 -1.22
CA TRP A 74 14.49 2.39 -1.76
C TRP A 74 13.46 1.84 -2.74
N LEU A 75 13.95 1.11 -3.73
CA LEU A 75 13.17 0.32 -4.67
C LEU A 75 13.51 -1.15 -4.43
N VAL A 76 12.51 -1.94 -4.09
CA VAL A 76 12.62 -3.39 -3.97
C VAL A 76 11.99 -4.02 -5.20
N GLU A 77 12.75 -4.87 -5.87
CA GLU A 77 12.29 -5.70 -6.97
C GLU A 77 12.15 -7.15 -6.50
N LEU A 78 10.96 -7.69 -6.73
CA LEU A 78 10.62 -9.08 -6.42
C LEU A 78 10.33 -9.81 -7.72
N SER A 79 11.12 -10.83 -8.03
CA SER A 79 10.93 -11.65 -9.23
C SER A 79 10.57 -13.07 -8.86
N ARG A 80 9.63 -13.69 -9.56
CA ARG A 80 9.37 -15.13 -9.44
C ARG A 80 9.28 -15.77 -10.80
N GLU A 81 9.82 -16.98 -10.89
CA GLU A 81 9.57 -17.86 -12.02
C GLU A 81 8.38 -18.77 -11.72
N PHE A 82 7.53 -18.95 -12.71
CA PHE A 82 6.39 -19.84 -12.63
C PHE A 82 6.10 -20.44 -14.00
N TRP A 83 5.50 -21.62 -13.99
CA TRP A 83 4.97 -22.24 -15.19
C TRP A 83 3.54 -21.76 -15.38
N PHE A 84 3.21 -21.31 -16.60
CA PHE A 84 1.84 -20.94 -16.94
C PHE A 84 1.13 -22.17 -17.51
N GLU A 85 0.02 -22.57 -16.90
CA GLU A 85 -0.76 -23.71 -17.39
C GLU A 85 -1.22 -23.44 -18.83
N GLY A 86 -0.87 -24.33 -19.77
CA GLY A 86 -1.15 -24.18 -21.19
C GLY A 86 -0.04 -23.52 -22.01
N ARG A 87 1.14 -23.26 -21.44
CA ARG A 87 2.35 -22.91 -22.19
C ARG A 87 3.54 -23.75 -21.70
N ASP A 88 4.21 -24.45 -22.62
CA ASP A 88 5.40 -25.26 -22.33
C ASP A 88 6.68 -24.41 -22.21
N GLU A 89 6.59 -23.26 -21.55
CA GLU A 89 7.73 -22.39 -21.29
C GLU A 89 7.61 -21.72 -19.90
N PRO A 90 8.74 -21.54 -19.18
CA PRO A 90 8.75 -20.79 -17.94
C PRO A 90 8.50 -19.30 -18.20
N ARG A 91 7.85 -18.63 -17.25
CA ARG A 91 7.62 -17.19 -17.26
C ARG A 91 8.14 -16.57 -15.99
N THR A 92 8.67 -15.35 -16.11
CA THR A 92 9.08 -14.54 -14.97
C THR A 92 8.06 -13.43 -14.76
N ALA A 93 7.57 -13.27 -13.53
CA ALA A 93 6.81 -12.10 -13.11
C ALA A 93 7.69 -11.27 -12.18
N THR A 94 7.73 -9.96 -12.44
CA THR A 94 8.43 -8.98 -11.61
C THR A 94 7.43 -8.02 -11.00
N LYS A 95 7.57 -7.76 -9.70
CA LYS A 95 6.84 -6.73 -8.95
C LYS A 95 7.83 -5.72 -8.40
N HIS A 96 7.38 -4.48 -8.28
CA HIS A 96 8.17 -3.39 -7.73
C HIS A 96 7.47 -2.77 -6.53
N VAL A 97 8.26 -2.52 -5.48
CA VAL A 97 7.83 -1.87 -4.24
C VAL A 97 8.75 -0.71 -3.97
N ARG A 98 8.19 0.47 -3.68
CA ARG A 98 8.94 1.64 -3.26
C ARG A 98 8.73 1.84 -1.77
N ILE A 99 9.83 1.91 -1.04
CA ILE A 99 9.85 2.20 0.39
C ILE A 99 10.45 3.58 0.56
N SER A 100 9.73 4.50 1.20
CA SER A 100 10.21 5.87 1.39
C SER A 100 9.93 6.40 2.80
N VAL A 101 10.81 7.28 3.27
CA VAL A 101 10.64 7.98 4.55
C VAL A 101 9.96 9.33 4.32
N ALA A 102 8.90 9.60 5.07
CA ALA A 102 8.14 10.84 5.00
C ALA A 102 7.84 11.42 6.39
N GLN A 103 7.85 12.75 6.48
CA GLN A 103 7.33 13.46 7.65
C GLN A 103 5.87 13.83 7.40
N LEU A 104 5.00 13.58 8.38
CA LEU A 104 3.62 14.07 8.32
C LEU A 104 3.60 15.56 8.62
N VAL A 105 3.40 16.39 7.60
CA VAL A 105 3.39 17.85 7.73
C VAL A 105 2.01 18.43 8.07
N GLY A 106 0.95 17.65 7.89
CA GLY A 106 -0.41 18.07 8.19
C GLY A 106 -1.38 16.91 8.12
N SER A 107 -2.42 16.98 8.94
CA SER A 107 -3.55 16.06 8.91
C SER A 107 -4.85 16.85 8.96
N ARG A 108 -5.87 16.31 8.31
CA ARG A 108 -7.24 16.76 8.43
C ARG A 108 -8.09 15.53 8.63
N GLU A 109 -8.96 15.55 9.62
CA GLU A 109 -9.88 14.45 9.86
C GLU A 109 -10.86 14.32 8.69
N THR A 110 -11.08 13.07 8.25
CA THR A 110 -12.07 12.77 7.22
C THR A 110 -13.45 13.14 7.75
N PRO A 111 -14.23 13.99 7.05
CA PRO A 111 -15.58 14.30 7.48
C PRO A 111 -16.43 13.02 7.49
N PRO A 112 -17.43 12.93 8.39
CA PRO A 112 -18.33 11.79 8.40
C PRO A 112 -19.02 11.64 7.04
N ALA A 113 -19.12 10.40 6.56
CA ALA A 113 -19.82 10.12 5.31
C ALA A 113 -21.31 10.43 5.47
N GLU A 114 -21.86 11.25 4.58
CA GLU A 114 -23.31 11.43 4.51
C GLU A 114 -23.94 10.16 3.91
N PRO A 115 -25.03 9.64 4.51
CA PRO A 115 -25.76 8.55 3.90
C PRO A 115 -26.25 8.97 2.52
N PRO A 116 -26.19 8.10 1.50
CA PRO A 116 -26.73 8.41 0.18
C PRO A 116 -28.19 8.81 0.35
N ALA A 117 -28.57 9.95 -0.23
CA ALA A 117 -29.93 10.48 -0.12
C ALA A 117 -30.93 9.36 -0.43
N GLY A 118 -31.59 8.85 0.61
CA GLY A 118 -32.51 7.74 0.48
C GLY A 118 -33.54 8.10 -0.57
N LYS A 119 -33.70 7.24 -1.59
CA LYS A 119 -34.81 7.35 -2.54
C LYS A 119 -36.09 7.42 -1.72
N LYS A 120 -36.64 8.63 -1.55
CA LYS A 120 -37.93 8.82 -0.89
C LYS A 120 -38.97 8.06 -1.70
N GLY A 121 -39.52 7.03 -1.07
CA GLY A 121 -40.82 6.47 -1.40
C GLY A 121 -40.82 5.36 -2.45
N ILE A 122 -40.70 4.11 -1.99
CA ILE A 122 -41.72 3.10 -2.30
C ILE A 122 -41.95 2.25 -1.04
N LEU A 123 -42.58 2.81 -0.02
CA LEU A 123 -43.33 1.99 0.94
C LEU A 123 -44.54 1.45 0.18
N ARG A 124 -44.40 0.27 -0.43
CA ARG A 124 -45.54 -0.48 -0.94
C ARG A 124 -46.42 -0.81 0.27
N ARG A 125 -47.60 -0.18 0.33
CA ARG A 125 -48.74 -0.61 1.15
C ARG A 125 -48.92 -2.11 0.95
N ALA A 126 -48.54 -2.90 1.95
CA ALA A 126 -48.93 -4.29 2.12
C ALA A 126 -49.53 -4.42 3.52
N LEU A 127 -50.68 -3.79 3.74
CA LEU A 127 -51.57 -4.03 4.86
C LEU A 127 -52.96 -3.47 4.50
N GLY A 128 -53.93 -4.38 4.39
CA GLY A 128 -55.36 -4.07 4.35
C GLY A 128 -56.00 -4.15 2.96
N ARG A 129 -56.50 -5.34 2.59
CA ARG A 129 -57.68 -5.48 1.73
C ARG A 129 -58.61 -6.45 2.46
N ASP A 130 -59.77 -5.92 2.86
CA ASP A 130 -60.96 -6.70 3.25
C ASP A 130 -61.39 -7.64 2.12
#